data_AF-A0A7Y2BLR3-F1
#
_entry.id   AF-A0A7Y2BLR3-F1
#
_cell.length_a   1.000
_cell.length_b   1.000
_cell.length_c   1.000
_cell.angle_alpha   90.00
_cell.angle_beta   90.00
_cell.angle_gamma   90.00
#
_symmetry.space_group_name_H-M   'P 1'
#
loop_
_entity.id
_entity.type
_entity.pdbx_description
1 polymer ?
#
loop_
_entity_poly.entity_id
_entity_poly.type
_entity_poly.pdbx_seq_one_letter_code
_entity_poly.pdbx_strand_id
1 'polypeptide(L)'
;MSKVAPGSVGAWTMAARPATLTAALAPVAVGTACAWRVGGFRWDAAFAALIGAFLIQIATNFANDMFDFEKGADTEERLGPTRAAQAGLLSVAQLR
;
A
#
# COMPACT_ATOMS: atom_id res chain seq x y z
N MET A 1 -6.90 15.29 15.63
CA MET A 1 -6.70 14.66 14.31
C MET A 1 -7.82 15.14 13.41
N SER A 2 -7.51 15.72 12.25
CA SER A 2 -8.55 16.06 11.25
C SER A 2 -9.41 14.81 11.03
N LYS A 3 -10.74 14.93 11.22
CA LYS A 3 -11.65 13.81 10.95
C LYS A 3 -11.54 13.50 9.46
N VAL A 4 -10.87 12.40 9.13
CA VAL A 4 -10.81 11.90 7.76
C VAL A 4 -12.24 11.59 7.34
N ALA A 5 -12.71 12.26 6.29
CA ALA A 5 -14.07 12.07 5.80
C ALA A 5 -14.15 10.81 4.91
N PRO A 6 -15.28 10.10 4.90
CA PRO A 6 -15.49 8.99 3.98
C PRO A 6 -15.27 9.40 2.52
N GLY A 7 -14.59 8.55 1.74
CA GLY A 7 -14.26 8.79 0.33
C GLY A 7 -13.23 9.91 0.07
N SER A 8 -12.72 10.58 1.10
CA SER A 8 -11.74 11.67 0.93
C SER A 8 -10.35 11.15 0.53
N VAL A 9 -9.52 12.04 -0.02
CA VAL A 9 -8.09 11.74 -0.29
C VAL A 9 -7.37 11.25 0.97
N GLY A 10 -7.75 11.76 2.15
CA GLY A 10 -7.22 11.29 3.42
C GLY A 10 -7.57 9.82 3.71
N ALA A 11 -8.77 9.37 3.36
CA ALA A 11 -9.20 7.98 3.52
C ALA A 11 -8.40 7.06 2.59
N TRP A 12 -8.23 7.47 1.33
CA TRP A 12 -7.40 6.75 0.36
C TRP A 12 -5.93 6.68 0.75
N THR A 13 -5.38 7.79 1.26
CA THR A 13 -4.00 7.85 1.74
C THR A 13 -3.80 6.92 2.93
N MET A 14 -4.76 6.85 3.85
CA MET A 14 -4.72 5.93 4.99
C MET A 14 -4.79 4.47 4.52
N ALA A 15 -5.70 4.14 3.60
CA ALA A 15 -5.84 2.80 3.03
C ALA A 15 -4.58 2.36 2.25
N ALA A 16 -3.86 3.31 1.62
CA ALA A 16 -2.65 3.04 0.86
C ALA A 16 -1.44 2.67 1.76
N ARG A 17 -1.52 2.99 3.05
CA ARG A 17 -0.52 2.71 4.09
C ARG A 17 0.90 3.13 3.69
N PRO A 18 1.20 4.45 3.63
CA PRO A 18 2.48 4.95 3.14
C PRO A 18 3.70 4.36 3.86
N ALA A 19 3.56 4.02 5.15
CA ALA A 19 4.62 3.37 5.91
C ALA A 19 5.08 2.03 5.31
N THR A 20 4.20 1.26 4.65
CA THR A 20 4.56 -0.02 4.03
C THR A 20 5.31 0.15 2.70
N LEU A 21 5.33 1.33 2.10
CA LEU A 21 6.07 1.58 0.86
C LEU A 21 7.58 1.43 1.04
N THR A 22 8.08 1.63 2.27
CA THR A 22 9.49 1.37 2.60
C THR A 22 9.86 -0.10 2.38
N ALA A 23 8.94 -1.04 2.61
CA ALA A 23 9.15 -2.46 2.34
C ALA A 23 9.24 -2.75 0.83
N ALA A 24 8.46 -2.04 0.01
CA ALA A 24 8.49 -2.16 -1.45
C ALA A 24 9.75 -1.52 -2.07
N LEU A 25 10.34 -0.51 -1.42
CA LEU A 25 11.60 0.12 -1.85
C LEU A 25 12.80 -0.84 -1.72
N ALA A 26 12.87 -1.62 -0.64
CA ALA A 26 14.02 -2.48 -0.35
C ALA A 26 14.41 -3.44 -1.50
N PRO A 27 13.51 -4.26 -2.09
CA PRO A 27 13.87 -5.15 -3.19
C PRO A 27 14.28 -4.39 -4.46
N VAL A 28 13.67 -3.23 -4.74
CA VAL A 28 14.05 -2.38 -5.89
C VAL A 28 15.45 -1.81 -5.70
N ALA A 29 15.78 -1.33 -4.50
CA ALA A 29 17.12 -0.83 -4.17
C ALA A 29 18.19 -1.93 -4.31
N VAL A 30 17.91 -3.13 -3.78
CA VAL A 30 18.81 -4.29 -3.91
C VAL A 30 19.01 -4.67 -5.37
N GLY A 31 17.94 -4.81 -6.15
CA GLY A 31 18.02 -5.11 -7.58
C GLY A 31 18.80 -4.06 -8.37
N THR A 32 18.60 -2.78 -8.05
CA THR A 32 19.31 -1.66 -8.65
C THR A 32 20.81 -1.70 -8.33
N ALA A 33 21.19 -2.00 -7.08
CA ALA A 33 22.58 -2.15 -6.67
C ALA A 33 23.27 -3.34 -7.36
N CYS A 34 22.56 -4.46 -7.51
CA CYS A 34 23.05 -5.61 -8.28
C CYS A 34 23.28 -5.26 -9.75
N ALA A 35 22.32 -4.57 -10.38
CA ALA A 35 22.44 -4.12 -11.77
C ALA A 35 23.63 -3.15 -11.96
N TRP A 36 23.85 -2.24 -11.01
CA TRP A 36 25.01 -1.36 -10.98
C TRP A 36 26.32 -2.16 -10.93
N ARG A 37 26.42 -3.17 -10.06
CA ARG A 37 27.64 -3.96 -9.88
C ARG A 37 28.07 -4.74 -11.13
N VAL A 38 27.12 -5.11 -11.99
CA VAL A 38 27.37 -5.84 -13.26
C VAL A 38 27.40 -4.94 -14.49
N GLY A 39 27.36 -3.60 -14.32
CA GLY A 39 27.38 -2.65 -15.43
C GLY A 39 26.06 -2.53 -16.21
N GLY A 40 24.98 -3.10 -15.69
CA GLY A 40 23.64 -3.07 -16.30
C GLY A 40 22.70 -2.01 -15.72
N PHE A 41 23.22 -1.01 -14.98
CA PHE A 41 22.37 0.01 -14.38
C PHE A 41 21.64 0.83 -15.43
N ARG A 42 20.34 0.99 -15.19
CA ARG A 42 19.40 1.72 -16.04
C ARG A 42 18.45 2.49 -15.15
N TRP A 43 18.58 3.82 -15.15
CA TRP A 43 17.79 4.69 -14.28
C TRP A 43 16.29 4.62 -14.60
N ASP A 44 15.96 4.48 -15.89
CA ASP A 44 14.60 4.32 -16.40
C ASP A 44 13.96 3.03 -15.88
N ALA A 45 14.70 1.92 -15.93
CA ALA A 45 14.25 0.63 -15.41
C ALA A 45 14.09 0.64 -13.88
N ALA A 46 15.04 1.24 -13.15
CA ALA A 46 14.97 1.35 -11.69
C ALA A 46 13.76 2.20 -11.25
N PHE A 47 13.50 3.31 -11.95
CA PHE A 47 12.37 4.19 -11.67
C PHE A 47 11.03 3.53 -11.99
N ALA A 48 10.93 2.85 -13.15
CA ALA A 48 9.74 2.08 -13.51
C ALA A 48 9.46 0.95 -12.50
N ALA A 49 10.51 0.24 -12.06
CA ALA A 49 10.40 -0.80 -11.04
C ALA A 49 9.93 -0.23 -9.69
N LEU A 50 10.41 0.95 -9.29
CA LEU A 50 9.99 1.59 -8.05
C LEU A 50 8.51 1.98 -8.07
N ILE A 51 8.05 2.61 -9.16
CA ILE A 51 6.63 2.94 -9.35
C ILE A 51 5.79 1.67 -9.32
N GLY A 52 6.19 0.64 -10.07
CA GLY A 52 5.50 -0.65 -10.09
C GLY A 52 5.40 -1.29 -8.70
N ALA A 53 6.51 -1.33 -7.96
CA ALA A 53 6.56 -1.88 -6.61
C ALA A 53 5.63 -1.12 -5.64
N PHE A 54 5.61 0.22 -5.71
CA PHE A 54 4.70 1.03 -4.89
C PHE A 54 3.23 0.80 -5.25
N LEU A 55 2.89 0.77 -6.55
CA LEU A 55 1.52 0.50 -6.99
C LEU A 55 1.06 -0.90 -6.57
N ILE A 56 1.90 -1.92 -6.71
CA ILE A 56 1.61 -3.29 -6.26
C ILE A 56 1.40 -3.33 -4.74
N GLN A 57 2.25 -2.64 -3.97
CA GLN A 57 2.12 -2.57 -2.51
C GLN A 57 0.80 -1.90 -2.09
N ILE A 58 0.44 -0.79 -2.75
CA ILE A 58 -0.81 -0.08 -2.51
C ILE A 58 -2.01 -0.95 -2.87
N ALA A 59 -2.01 -1.58 -4.04
CA ALA A 59 -3.07 -2.48 -4.48
C ALA A 59 -3.24 -3.66 -3.51
N THR A 60 -2.13 -4.24 -3.03
CA THR A 60 -2.14 -5.31 -2.03
C THR A 60 -2.71 -4.82 -0.69
N ASN A 61 -2.40 -3.57 -0.29
CA ASN A 61 -2.98 -2.98 0.91
C ASN A 61 -4.50 -2.83 0.81
N PHE A 62 -5.01 -2.36 -0.33
CA PHE A 62 -6.44 -2.25 -0.60
C PHE A 62 -7.14 -3.62 -0.62
N ALA A 63 -6.58 -4.57 -1.37
CA ALA A 63 -7.10 -5.94 -1.44
C ALA A 63 -7.15 -6.59 -0.05
N ASN A 64 -6.11 -6.43 0.76
CA ASN A 64 -6.09 -6.94 2.12
C ASN A 64 -7.12 -6.25 3.02
N ASP A 65 -7.34 -4.94 2.89
CA ASP A 65 -8.40 -4.23 3.64
C ASP A 65 -9.79 -4.77 3.28
N MET A 66 -10.04 -4.93 1.97
CA MET A 66 -11.28 -5.49 1.45
C MET A 66 -11.54 -6.93 1.91
N PHE A 67 -10.57 -7.83 1.71
CA PHE A 67 -10.73 -9.24 2.05
C PHE A 67 -10.74 -9.49 3.56
N ASP A 68 -9.99 -8.72 4.35
CA ASP A 68 -10.05 -8.80 5.82
C ASP A 68 -11.44 -8.39 6.32
N PHE A 69 -12.01 -7.32 5.74
CA PHE A 69 -13.37 -6.87 6.06
C PHE A 69 -14.44 -7.91 5.66
N GLU A 70 -14.39 -8.44 4.44
CA GLU A 70 -15.35 -9.46 3.96
C GLU A 70 -15.29 -10.76 4.79
N LYS A 71 -14.10 -11.13 5.30
CA LYS A 71 -13.91 -12.32 6.14
C LYS A 71 -14.26 -12.09 7.61
N GLY A 72 -14.62 -10.86 8.01
CA GLY A 72 -14.88 -10.51 9.40
C GLY A 72 -13.63 -10.54 10.29
N ALA A 73 -12.42 -10.49 9.71
CA ALA A 73 -11.16 -10.50 10.44
C ALA A 73 -10.85 -9.15 11.11
N ASP A 74 -11.57 -8.09 10.72
CA ASP A 74 -11.44 -6.75 11.28
C ASP A 74 -12.42 -6.56 12.46
N THR A 75 -12.01 -7.03 13.64
CA THR A 75 -12.71 -6.82 14.91
C THR A 75 -12.17 -5.59 15.67
N GLU A 76 -12.90 -5.09 16.68
CA GLU A 76 -12.42 -3.99 17.55
C GLU A 76 -11.17 -4.37 18.35
N GLU A 77 -10.93 -5.68 18.53
CA GLU A 77 -9.78 -6.23 19.25
C GLU A 77 -8.51 -6.29 18.38
N ARG A 78 -8.60 -5.94 17.08
CA ARG A 78 -7.46 -6.00 16.17
C ARG A 78 -6.36 -5.02 16.60
N LEU A 79 -5.17 -5.57 16.85
CA LEU A 79 -3.95 -4.78 17.05
C LEU A 79 -3.42 -4.33 15.68
N GLY A 80 -3.50 -3.03 15.40
CA GLY A 80 -2.97 -2.44 14.18
C GLY A 80 -3.58 -1.08 13.84
N PRO A 81 -3.09 -0.42 12.77
CA PRO A 81 -3.70 0.82 12.29
C PRO A 81 -5.13 0.56 11.80
N THR A 82 -6.00 1.54 12.02
CA THR A 82 -7.40 1.51 11.59
C THR A 82 -7.51 1.17 10.10
N ARG A 83 -8.39 0.21 9.78
CA ARG A 83 -8.73 -0.23 8.43
C ARG A 83 -9.80 0.66 7.82
N ALA A 84 -9.67 1.00 6.54
CA ALA A 84 -10.56 1.97 5.91
C ALA A 84 -11.97 1.40 5.70
N ALA A 85 -12.08 0.10 5.39
CA ALA A 85 -13.37 -0.57 5.25
C ALA A 85 -14.08 -0.71 6.61
N GLN A 86 -13.37 -1.24 7.61
CA GLN A 86 -13.88 -1.41 8.97
C GLN A 86 -14.39 -0.09 9.58
N ALA A 87 -13.65 1.00 9.37
CA ALA A 87 -14.01 2.32 9.90
C ALA A 87 -15.11 3.04 9.08
N GLY A 88 -15.63 2.42 8.02
CA GLY A 88 -16.63 3.04 7.14
C GLY A 88 -16.08 4.23 6.33
N LEU A 89 -14.76 4.36 6.20
CA LEU A 89 -14.12 5.44 5.44
C LEU A 89 -14.11 5.16 3.93
N LEU A 90 -14.04 3.88 3.55
CA LEU A 90 -14.18 3.40 2.19
C LEU A 90 -15.08 2.17 2.18
N SER A 91 -15.90 2.02 1.15
CA SER A 91 -16.68 0.81 0.91
C SER A 91 -15.84 -0.26 0.20
N VAL A 92 -16.24 -1.53 0.35
CA VAL A 92 -15.68 -2.66 -0.42
C VAL A 92 -15.71 -2.37 -1.93
N ALA A 93 -16.79 -1.77 -2.44
CA ALA A 93 -16.91 -1.42 -3.86
C ALA A 93 -15.90 -0.36 -4.31
N GLN A 94 -15.45 0.52 -3.41
CA GLN A 94 -14.39 1.48 -3.71
C GLN A 94 -13.01 0.82 -3.69
N LEU A 95 -12.79 -0.19 -2.83
CA LEU A 95 -11.49 -0.88 -2.71
C LEU A 95 -11.23 -1.92 -3.81
N ARG A 96 -12.24 -2.29 -4.60
CA ARG A 96 -12.14 -3.19 -5.76
C ARG A 96 -11.56 -2.48 -6.98
#